data_AF-A0A4Z1EIH4-F1
#
_entry.id   AF-A0A4Z1EIH4-F1
#
_cell.length_a   1.000
_cell.length_b   1.000
_cell.length_c   1.000
_cell.angle_alpha   90.00
_cell.angle_beta   90.00
_cell.angle_gamma   90.00
#
_symmetry.space_group_name_H-M   'P 1'
#
loop_
_entity.id
_entity.type
_entity.pdbx_description
1 polymer ?
#
loop_
_entity_poly.entity_id
_entity_poly.type
_entity_poly.pdbx_seq_one_letter_code
_entity_poly.pdbx_strand_id
1 'polypeptide(L)'
;MEFILRCNALKCRKELKDHAVVTTCSHVFCIECANQSQLSTSLRENRRTTCPACDMHLPNPDDVVVTNLNPSEDYKTSVLSGLNPSVIMECAGRALSFWAYQTTQEMFVPEV
;
A
#
# COMPACT_ATOMS: atom_id res chain seq x y z
N MET A 1 -16.16 -1.19 -14.01
CA MET A 1 -15.09 -1.98 -13.38
C MET A 1 -14.89 -1.38 -12.00
N GLU A 2 -15.24 -2.10 -10.94
CA GLU A 2 -14.81 -1.70 -9.61
C GLU A 2 -13.32 -2.02 -9.48
N PHE A 3 -12.51 -1.01 -9.17
CA PHE A 3 -11.08 -1.20 -8.93
C PHE A 3 -10.91 -1.72 -7.51
N ILE A 4 -10.72 -3.04 -7.39
CA ILE A 4 -10.61 -3.73 -6.12
C ILE A 4 -9.13 -4.02 -5.85
N LEU A 5 -8.64 -3.61 -4.67
CA LEU A 5 -7.31 -4.02 -4.20
C LEU A 5 -7.39 -5.42 -3.57
N ARG A 6 -6.44 -6.27 -3.94
CA ARG A 6 -6.24 -7.59 -3.34
C ARG A 6 -4.90 -7.64 -2.64
N CYS A 7 -4.82 -8.39 -1.55
CA CYS A 7 -3.55 -8.61 -0.86
C CYS A 7 -2.51 -9.19 -1.83
N ASN A 8 -1.32 -8.58 -1.92
CA ASN A 8 -0.24 -9.06 -2.78
C ASN A 8 0.51 -10.27 -2.20
N ALA A 9 0.12 -10.79 -1.03
CA ALA A 9 0.54 -12.11 -0.60
C ALA A 9 -0.17 -13.17 -1.47
N LEU A 10 0.59 -13.89 -2.30
CA LEU A 10 0.08 -14.82 -3.32
C LEU A 10 -0.86 -15.91 -2.78
N LYS A 11 -0.67 -16.35 -1.53
CA LYS A 11 -1.53 -17.35 -0.88
C LYS A 11 -2.79 -16.75 -0.23
N CYS A 12 -2.88 -15.43 -0.09
CA CYS A 12 -3.97 -14.75 0.60
C CYS A 12 -4.96 -14.16 -0.40
N ARG A 13 -4.51 -13.24 -1.26
CA ARG A 13 -5.29 -12.59 -2.34
C ARG A 13 -6.66 -12.01 -1.95
N LYS A 14 -6.99 -11.93 -0.67
CA LYS A 14 -8.29 -11.40 -0.21
C LYS A 14 -8.44 -9.93 -0.59
N GLU A 15 -9.68 -9.53 -0.85
CA GLU A 15 -10.03 -8.14 -1.09
C GLU A 15 -9.74 -7.28 0.14
N LEU A 16 -9.25 -6.07 -0.11
CA LEU A 16 -8.91 -5.08 0.90
C LEU A 16 -9.98 -3.99 0.87
N LYS A 17 -10.64 -3.76 2.02
CA LYS A 17 -11.80 -2.86 2.10
C LYS A 17 -11.53 -1.63 2.96
N ASP A 18 -11.10 -1.81 4.21
CA ASP A 18 -10.97 -0.69 5.14
C ASP A 18 -9.52 -0.24 5.32
N HIS A 19 -8.67 -1.14 5.81
CA HIS A 19 -7.27 -0.84 6.11
C HIS A 19 -6.35 -1.84 5.45
N ALA A 20 -5.22 -1.33 4.96
CA ALA A 20 -4.18 -2.12 4.36
C ALA A 20 -2.80 -1.57 4.71
N VAL A 21 -1.77 -2.38 4.52
CA VAL A 21 -0.37 -1.96 4.62
C VAL A 21 0.15 -1.73 3.22
N VAL A 22 0.49 -0.49 2.89
CA VAL A 22 1.02 -0.07 1.59
C VAL A 22 2.53 0.17 1.71
N THR A 23 3.25 -0.19 0.66
CA THR A 23 4.71 0.00 0.58
C THR A 23 5.10 0.94 -0.57
N THR A 24 6.24 1.60 -0.46
CA THR A 24 6.79 2.47 -1.52
C THR A 24 7.22 1.72 -2.78
N CYS A 25 7.42 0.40 -2.69
CA CYS A 25 7.64 -0.50 -3.83
C CYS A 25 6.34 -0.96 -4.52
N SER A 26 5.24 -0.23 -4.30
CA SER A 26 3.91 -0.46 -4.90
C SER A 26 3.19 -1.74 -4.49
N HIS A 27 3.60 -2.43 -3.42
CA HIS A 27 2.86 -3.57 -2.89
C HIS A 27 1.92 -3.19 -1.76
N VAL A 28 0.80 -3.91 -1.66
CA VAL A 28 -0.24 -3.75 -0.64
C VAL A 28 -0.62 -5.08 0.00
N PHE A 29 -0.79 -5.09 1.32
CA PHE A 29 -1.09 -6.29 2.10
C PHE A 29 -2.25 -6.06 3.06
N CYS A 30 -2.99 -7.12 3.38
CA CYS A 30 -3.88 -7.06 4.54
C CYS A 30 -3.08 -6.99 5.84
N ILE A 31 -3.71 -6.49 6.91
CA ILE A 31 -3.07 -6.34 8.22
C ILE A 31 -2.50 -7.67 8.74
N GLU A 32 -3.22 -8.78 8.55
CA GLU A 32 -2.78 -10.12 8.98
C GLU A 32 -1.47 -10.55 8.28
N CYS A 33 -1.40 -10.47 6.95
CA CYS A 33 -0.19 -10.84 6.21
C CYS A 33 0.98 -9.90 6.50
N ALA A 34 0.72 -8.60 6.68
CA ALA A 34 1.76 -7.65 7.07
C ALA A 34 2.32 -7.94 8.47
N ASN A 35 1.47 -8.31 9.44
CA ASN A 35 1.91 -8.70 10.78
C ASN A 35 2.68 -10.02 10.77
N GLN A 36 2.20 -11.04 10.03
CA GLN A 36 2.89 -12.33 9.89
C GLN A 36 4.27 -12.19 9.24
N SER A 37 4.41 -11.26 8.29
CA SER A 37 5.70 -10.92 7.66
C SER A 37 6.51 -9.90 8.45
N GLN A 38 6.06 -9.48 9.64
CA GLN A 38 6.72 -8.47 10.48
C GLN A 38 6.97 -7.13 9.76
N LEU A 39 6.13 -6.83 8.76
CA LEU A 39 6.22 -5.61 7.94
C LEU A 39 5.58 -4.40 8.65
N SER A 40 4.55 -4.64 9.46
CA SER A 40 3.77 -3.63 10.20
C SER A 40 4.03 -3.62 11.71
N THR A 41 5.09 -4.28 12.20
CA THR A 41 5.42 -4.30 13.63
C THR A 41 5.71 -2.90 14.15
N SER A 42 5.05 -2.51 15.25
CA SER A 42 5.17 -1.19 15.88
C SER A 42 6.54 -0.92 16.52
N LEU A 43 7.31 -1.98 16.83
CA LEU A 43 8.67 -1.89 17.34
C LEU A 43 9.66 -1.88 16.17
N ARG A 44 10.23 -0.70 15.87
CA ARG A 44 11.17 -0.51 14.74
C ARG A 44 12.38 -1.45 14.77
N GLU A 45 12.81 -1.90 15.94
CA GLU A 45 13.95 -2.82 16.09
C GLU A 45 13.67 -4.26 15.58
N ASN A 46 12.40 -4.66 15.44
CA ASN A 46 12.00 -5.99 14.98
C ASN A 46 11.15 -5.97 13.70
N ARG A 47 11.15 -4.85 12.97
CA ARG A 47 10.45 -4.74 11.69
C ARG A 47 11.34 -5.33 10.59
N ARG A 48 10.78 -6.22 9.78
CA ARG A 48 11.43 -6.59 8.52
C ARG A 48 11.43 -5.38 7.60
N THR A 49 12.62 -5.01 7.15
CA THR A 49 12.86 -3.95 6.17
C THR A 49 12.87 -4.52 4.76
N THR A 50 12.13 -5.59 4.49
CA THR A 50 12.13 -6.25 3.17
C THR A 50 10.70 -6.59 2.78
N CYS A 51 10.29 -6.18 1.57
CA CYS A 51 8.96 -6.46 1.06
C CYS A 51 8.78 -7.96 0.80
N PRO A 52 7.74 -8.62 1.34
CA PRO A 52 7.55 -10.06 1.15
C PRO A 52 7.08 -10.47 -0.26
N ALA A 53 6.78 -9.51 -1.14
CA ALA A 53 6.34 -9.79 -2.51
C ALA A 53 7.46 -9.66 -3.56
N CYS A 54 8.43 -8.77 -3.34
CA CYS A 54 9.48 -8.48 -4.33
C CYS A 54 10.90 -8.40 -3.75
N ASP A 55 11.06 -8.70 -2.47
CA ASP A 55 12.34 -8.67 -1.74
C ASP A 55 13.06 -7.31 -1.74
N MET A 56 12.37 -6.22 -2.12
CA MET A 56 12.91 -4.87 -2.06
C MET A 56 13.19 -4.46 -0.61
N HIS A 57 14.36 -3.88 -0.35
CA HIS A 57 14.72 -3.32 0.93
C HIS A 57 13.99 -1.98 1.17
N LEU A 58 13.35 -1.84 2.33
CA LEU A 58 12.46 -0.75 2.75
C LEU A 58 12.95 -0.13 4.07
N PRO A 59 14.10 0.57 4.07
CA PRO A 59 14.74 1.07 5.29
C PRO A 59 14.08 2.31 5.88
N ASN A 60 13.31 3.06 5.08
CA ASN A 60 12.80 4.36 5.51
C ASN A 60 11.54 4.21 6.37
N PRO A 61 11.31 5.15 7.31
CA PRO A 61 10.13 5.15 8.16
C PRO A 61 8.81 5.04 7.40
N ASP A 62 8.72 5.76 6.28
CA ASP A 62 7.52 5.90 5.44
C ASP A 62 7.44 4.86 4.31
N ASP A 63 8.42 3.95 4.22
CA ASP A 63 8.40 2.89 3.19
C ASP A 63 7.28 1.87 3.39
N VAL A 64 6.69 1.83 4.59
CA VAL A 64 5.55 0.99 4.92
C VAL A 64 4.61 1.79 5.82
N VAL A 65 3.37 1.95 5.37
CA VAL A 65 2.34 2.70 6.07
C VAL A 65 1.04 1.90 6.16
N VAL A 66 0.34 2.04 7.28
CA VAL A 66 -1.06 1.58 7.37
C VAL A 66 -1.92 2.67 6.74
N THR A 67 -2.67 2.29 5.70
CA THR A 67 -3.52 3.20 4.94
C THR A 67 -4.98 2.84 5.18
N ASN A 68 -5.79 3.84 5.52
CA ASN A 68 -7.24 3.76 5.39
C ASN A 68 -7.60 3.93 3.90
N LEU A 69 -8.23 2.92 3.31
CA LEU A 69 -8.63 2.89 1.91
C LEU A 69 -9.89 3.72 1.64
N ASN A 70 -10.67 4.02 2.69
CA ASN A 70 -11.87 4.85 2.64
C ASN A 70 -11.76 6.03 3.62
N PRO A 71 -10.83 6.98 3.40
CA PRO A 71 -10.72 8.16 4.25
C PRO A 71 -11.93 9.08 4.07
N SER A 72 -12.28 9.85 5.12
CA SER A 72 -13.33 10.87 5.05
C SER A 72 -12.94 12.02 4.12
N GLU A 73 -13.93 12.77 3.62
CA GLU A 73 -13.69 13.97 2.80
C GLU A 73 -12.87 15.04 3.54
N ASP A 74 -13.10 15.19 4.85
CA ASP A 74 -12.32 16.09 5.70
C ASP A 74 -10.85 15.65 5.81
N TYR A 75 -10.60 14.34 5.90
CA TYR A 75 -9.23 13.82 5.89
C TYR A 75 -8.54 14.09 4.54
N LYS A 76 -9.23 13.82 3.41
CA LYS A 76 -8.69 14.10 2.06
C LYS A 76 -8.36 15.59 1.88
N THR A 77 -9.22 16.47 2.38
CA THR A 77 -9.01 17.92 2.33
C THR A 77 -7.83 18.32 3.22
N SER A 78 -7.80 17.86 4.46
CA SER A 78 -6.75 18.25 5.43
C SER A 78 -5.36 17.79 5.04
N VAL A 79 -5.20 16.58 4.48
CA VAL A 79 -3.87 16.05 4.08
C VAL A 79 -3.27 16.80 2.88
N LEU A 80 -4.11 17.39 2.02
CA LEU A 80 -3.67 18.13 0.84
C LEU A 80 -3.57 19.64 1.08
N SER A 81 -4.36 20.17 2.02
CA SER A 81 -4.39 21.61 2.34
C SER A 81 -3.06 22.08 2.91
N GLY A 82 -2.45 23.07 2.27
CA GLY A 82 -1.15 23.63 2.66
C GLY A 82 0.04 23.10 1.86
N LEU A 83 -0.16 22.07 1.03
CA LEU A 83 0.88 21.59 0.11
C LEU A 83 0.96 22.46 -1.15
N ASN A 84 2.16 22.54 -1.73
CA ASN A 84 2.37 23.22 -3.02
C ASN A 84 1.66 22.43 -4.15
N PRO A 85 1.07 23.11 -5.16
CA PRO A 85 0.42 22.43 -6.29
C PRO A 85 1.28 21.37 -6.99
N SER A 86 2.60 21.61 -7.11
CA SER A 86 3.52 20.62 -7.69
C SER A 86 3.59 19.32 -6.88
N VAL A 87 3.68 19.44 -5.55
CA VAL A 87 3.68 18.29 -4.62
C VAL A 87 2.37 17.52 -4.69
N ILE A 88 1.23 18.22 -4.77
CA ILE A 88 -0.09 17.59 -4.92
C ILE A 88 -0.15 16.75 -6.20
N MET A 89 0.31 17.31 -7.33
CA MET A 89 0.34 16.60 -8.61
C MET A 89 1.30 15.41 -8.58
N GLU A 90 2.43 15.53 -7.89
CA GLU A 90 3.40 14.45 -7.69
C GLU A 90 2.80 13.28 -6.89
N CYS A 91 2.09 13.58 -5.80
CA CYS A 91 1.34 12.60 -5.00
C CYS A 91 0.27 11.89 -5.85
N ALA A 92 -0.51 12.65 -6.63
CA ALA A 92 -1.52 12.09 -7.51
C ALA A 92 -0.90 11.16 -8.57
N GLY A 93 0.22 11.57 -9.20
CA GLY A 93 0.95 10.75 -10.17
C GLY A 93 1.41 9.42 -9.57
N ARG A 94 2.00 9.44 -8.37
CA ARG A 94 2.41 8.20 -7.67
C ARG A 94 1.22 7.30 -7.32
N ALA A 95 0.12 7.87 -6.85
CA ALA A 95 -1.09 7.12 -6.55
C ALA A 95 -1.67 6.44 -7.81
N LEU A 96 -1.64 7.11 -8.96
CA LEU A 96 -2.06 6.52 -10.24
C LEU A 96 -1.10 5.42 -10.69
N SER A 97 0.22 5.61 -10.57
CA SER A 97 1.20 4.57 -10.88
C SER A 97 1.05 3.33 -10.00
N PHE A 98 0.71 3.51 -8.71
CA PHE A 98 0.37 2.42 -7.81
C PHE A 98 -0.80 1.59 -8.35
N TRP A 99 -1.90 2.25 -8.73
CA TRP A 99 -3.07 1.55 -9.29
C TRP A 99 -2.76 0.86 -10.61
N ALA A 100 -1.99 1.50 -11.51
CA ALA A 100 -1.56 0.88 -12.76
C ALA A 100 -0.73 -0.40 -12.50
N TYR A 101 0.16 -0.38 -11.51
CA TYR A 101 0.90 -1.56 -11.08
C TYR A 101 -0.04 -2.66 -10.57
N GLN A 102 -0.99 -2.33 -9.70
CA GLN A 102 -1.95 -3.29 -9.17
C GLN A 102 -2.80 -3.92 -10.27
N THR A 103 -3.33 -3.10 -11.20
CA THR A 103 -4.07 -3.61 -12.37
C THR A 103 -3.22 -4.56 -13.22
N THR A 104 -1.95 -4.24 -13.43
CA THR A 104 -1.02 -5.10 -14.17
C THR A 104 -0.83 -6.43 -13.45
N GLN A 105 -0.64 -6.42 -12.13
CA GLN A 105 -0.50 -7.66 -11.34
C GLN A 105 -1.74 -8.55 -11.46
N GLU A 106 -2.95 -7.99 -11.43
CA GLU A 106 -4.20 -8.75 -11.60
C GLU A 106 -4.34 -9.38 -12.99
N MET A 107 -3.64 -8.88 -14.01
CA MET A 107 -3.63 -9.50 -15.35
C MET A 107 -2.76 -10.76 -15.42
N PHE A 108 -1.71 -10.85 -14.59
CA PHE A 108 -0.71 -11.93 -14.65
C PHE A 108 -0.84 -12.95 -13.51
N VAL A 109 -1.43 -12.58 -12.39
CA VAL A 109 -1.67 -13.49 -11.25
C VAL A 109 -3.03 -14.18 -11.46
N PRO A 110 -3.07 -15.51 -11.69
CA PRO A 110 -4.34 -16.23 -11.86
C PRO A 110 -5.22 -16.07 -10.62
N GLU A 111 -6.54 -15.98 -10.81
CA GLU A 111 -7.50 -16.21 -9.72
C GLU A 111 -7.27 -17.62 -9.19
N VAL A 112 -7.05 -17.74 -7.88
CA VAL A 112 -6.85 -19.02 -7.18
C VAL A 112 -8.19 -19.55 -6.69
#